data_AF-A0AAN0RXZ5-F1
#
_entry.id   AF-A0AAN0RXZ5-F1
#
_cell.length_a   1.000
_cell.length_b   1.000
_cell.length_c   1.000
_cell.angle_alpha   90.00
_cell.angle_beta   90.00
_cell.angle_gamma   90.00
#
_symmetry.space_group_name_H-M   'P 1'
#
loop_
_entity.id
_entity.type
_entity.pdbx_description
1 polymer ?
#
loop_
_entity_poly.entity_id
_entity_poly.type
_entity_poly.pdbx_seq_one_letter_code
_entity_poly.pdbx_strand_id
1 'polypeptide(L)'
;MADMAQNADDGWMLIALSKSGDKWYAKRNSGQLGTLDGKYKDVVITYKRTSPSTDHIELGELFAKVSDCERGEGLIYYANMDGKATAHDDFVVYGGTIASALAESVCATLDQIAGTTTVRQVAPESMWINVVETNNSTFYIKKGSAKIYRENGVRYMGATLKSVNTNENRTTFGKASISERSCKNEQGEVFYFNINYADKESSNFVKDGGNGTSGIGEALCALFGKKS
;
A
#
# COMPACT_ATOMS: atom_id res chain seq x y z
N MET A 1 25.58 36.58 -22.01
CA MET A 1 24.94 35.80 -20.93
C MET A 1 23.67 35.24 -21.53
N ALA A 2 23.57 33.92 -21.69
CA ALA A 2 22.47 33.31 -22.42
C ALA A 2 21.22 33.31 -21.54
N ASP A 3 20.23 34.05 -22.03
CA ASP A 3 18.84 34.01 -21.63
C ASP A 3 18.27 32.63 -22.02
N MET A 4 17.70 31.90 -21.06
CA MET A 4 16.89 30.71 -21.35
C MET A 4 15.64 30.74 -20.47
N ALA A 5 14.74 31.67 -20.78
CA ALA A 5 13.33 31.46 -20.57
C ALA A 5 12.76 30.69 -21.78
N GLN A 6 12.56 29.38 -21.61
CA GLN A 6 11.49 28.67 -22.29
C GLN A 6 10.71 27.90 -21.24
N ASN A 7 9.41 28.20 -21.16
CA ASN A 7 8.40 27.35 -20.52
C ASN A 7 8.34 26.01 -21.27
N ALA A 8 9.32 25.15 -21.03
CA ALA A 8 9.20 23.74 -21.28
C ALA A 8 8.37 23.16 -20.12
N ASP A 9 7.28 22.46 -20.43
CA ASP A 9 6.73 21.44 -19.53
C ASP A 9 7.94 20.60 -19.11
N ASP A 10 8.40 20.74 -17.86
CA ASP A 10 9.72 20.27 -17.41
C ASP A 10 9.85 18.74 -17.43
N GLY A 11 8.81 18.07 -17.93
CA GLY A 11 8.70 16.64 -18.05
C GLY A 11 8.37 15.99 -16.71
N TRP A 12 8.05 16.75 -15.67
CA TRP A 12 7.75 16.21 -14.34
C TRP A 12 6.27 16.37 -13.98
N MET A 13 5.67 15.30 -13.46
CA MET A 13 4.31 15.29 -12.96
C MET A 13 4.35 15.19 -11.44
N LEU A 14 3.69 16.10 -10.73
CA LEU A 14 3.54 16.02 -9.28
C LEU A 14 2.66 14.80 -8.94
N ILE A 15 3.18 13.89 -8.11
CA ILE A 15 2.48 12.71 -7.62
C ILE A 15 1.95 12.94 -6.20
N ALA A 16 2.78 13.48 -5.33
CA ALA A 16 2.43 13.62 -3.92
C ALA A 16 3.08 14.86 -3.29
N LEU A 17 2.41 15.39 -2.26
CA LEU A 17 2.89 16.45 -1.39
C LEU A 17 2.84 15.94 0.05
N SER A 18 3.98 15.94 0.73
CA SER A 18 4.05 15.62 2.15
C SER A 18 3.54 16.79 3.00
N LYS A 19 3.17 16.52 4.26
CA LYS A 19 2.79 17.57 5.22
C LYS A 19 3.94 18.54 5.52
N SER A 20 5.19 18.10 5.44
CA SER A 20 6.39 18.94 5.64
C SER A 20 6.71 19.83 4.43
N GLY A 21 5.98 19.67 3.32
CA GLY A 21 6.17 20.45 2.10
C GLY A 21 7.03 19.76 1.03
N ASP A 22 7.61 18.59 1.31
CA ASP A 22 8.30 17.80 0.28
C ASP A 22 7.36 17.45 -0.86
N LYS A 23 7.81 17.71 -2.09
CA LYS A 23 7.06 17.41 -3.30
C LYS A 23 7.73 16.25 -4.03
N TRP A 24 6.92 15.30 -4.44
CA TRP A 24 7.34 14.10 -5.16
C TRP A 24 6.80 14.14 -6.58
N TYR A 25 7.69 13.95 -7.54
CA TYR A 25 7.38 14.01 -8.95
C TYR A 25 7.83 12.74 -9.67
N ALA A 26 7.13 12.36 -10.73
CA ALA A 26 7.63 11.38 -11.71
C ALA A 26 7.94 12.04 -13.04
N LYS A 27 8.97 11.54 -13.71
CA LYS A 27 9.32 11.97 -15.06
C LYS A 27 8.35 11.34 -16.05
N ARG A 28 7.65 12.16 -16.83
CA ARG A 28 6.77 11.74 -17.94
C ARG A 28 7.54 10.80 -18.86
N ASN A 29 6.89 9.73 -19.30
CA ASN A 29 7.43 8.76 -20.24
C ASN A 29 8.76 8.09 -19.81
N SER A 30 9.10 8.13 -18.51
CA SER A 30 10.26 7.38 -17.97
C SER A 30 9.93 5.93 -17.65
N GLY A 31 8.65 5.57 -17.78
CA GLY A 31 8.13 4.27 -17.42
C GLY A 31 8.62 3.14 -18.33
N GLN A 32 9.19 2.10 -17.74
CA GLN A 32 9.69 0.92 -18.46
C GLN A 32 9.71 -0.31 -17.56
N LEU A 33 10.03 -1.48 -18.14
CA LEU A 33 10.47 -2.63 -17.36
C LEU A 33 11.97 -2.50 -17.10
N GLY A 34 12.35 -2.46 -15.83
CA GLY A 34 13.72 -2.29 -15.36
C GLY A 34 14.16 -3.45 -14.49
N THR A 35 15.39 -3.39 -14.01
CA THR A 35 15.93 -4.40 -13.10
C THR A 35 16.29 -3.82 -11.74
N LEU A 36 15.63 -4.28 -10.66
CA LEU A 36 16.01 -3.93 -9.29
C LEU A 36 17.12 -4.87 -8.80
N ASP A 37 18.22 -4.29 -8.29
CA ASP A 37 19.40 -5.02 -7.78
C ASP A 37 19.95 -6.09 -8.74
N GLY A 38 19.80 -5.89 -10.06
CA GLY A 38 20.25 -6.83 -11.08
C GLY A 38 19.47 -8.16 -11.15
N LYS A 39 18.32 -8.29 -10.48
CA LYS A 39 17.59 -9.57 -10.35
C LYS A 39 16.20 -9.60 -10.98
N TYR A 40 15.36 -8.60 -10.73
CA TYR A 40 13.91 -8.70 -11.02
C TYR A 40 13.50 -7.79 -12.16
N LYS A 41 12.78 -8.29 -13.18
CA LYS A 41 12.13 -7.45 -14.19
C LYS A 41 10.86 -6.83 -13.60
N ASP A 42 11.00 -5.62 -13.08
CA ASP A 42 9.95 -4.89 -12.38
C ASP A 42 9.59 -3.61 -13.12
N VAL A 43 8.48 -2.98 -12.75
CA VAL A 43 8.05 -1.72 -13.34
C VAL A 43 8.83 -0.60 -12.66
N VAL A 44 9.44 0.28 -13.47
CA VAL A 44 10.25 1.38 -12.96
C VAL A 44 9.83 2.71 -13.56
N ILE A 45 9.89 3.77 -12.76
CA ILE A 45 9.82 5.16 -13.21
C ILE A 45 10.94 5.98 -12.55
N THR A 46 11.39 7.05 -13.20
CA THR A 46 12.29 8.02 -12.59
C THR A 46 11.50 9.01 -11.74
N TYR A 47 11.95 9.28 -10.52
CA TYR A 47 11.36 10.27 -9.62
C TYR A 47 12.30 11.42 -9.27
N LYS A 48 11.69 12.52 -8.83
CA LYS A 48 12.35 13.68 -8.23
C LYS A 48 11.64 14.02 -6.93
N ARG A 49 12.37 14.15 -5.83
CA ARG A 49 11.87 14.71 -4.58
C ARG A 49 12.55 16.05 -4.33
N THR A 50 11.75 17.08 -4.05
CA THR A 50 12.26 18.39 -3.64
C THR A 50 11.84 18.65 -2.20
N SER A 51 12.79 18.97 -1.34
CA SER A 51 12.56 19.28 0.07
C SER A 51 12.82 20.78 0.31
N PRO A 52 11.76 21.62 0.40
CA PRO A 52 11.92 23.06 0.57
C PRO A 52 12.63 23.45 1.87
N SER A 53 12.51 22.61 2.90
CA SER A 53 13.12 22.84 4.22
C SER A 53 14.65 22.69 4.21
N THR A 54 15.21 21.92 3.27
CA THR A 54 16.64 21.62 3.19
C THR A 54 17.29 22.07 1.89
N ASP A 55 16.52 22.70 0.99
CA ASP A 55 16.94 23.04 -0.38
C ASP A 55 17.57 21.84 -1.12
N HIS A 56 17.11 20.63 -0.81
CA HIS A 56 17.65 19.40 -1.36
C HIS A 56 16.76 18.87 -2.48
N ILE A 57 17.41 18.44 -3.57
CA ILE A 57 16.78 17.73 -4.67
C ILE A 57 17.38 16.33 -4.73
N GLU A 58 16.51 15.33 -4.64
CA GLU A 58 16.84 13.93 -4.77
C GLU A 58 16.28 13.40 -6.09
N LEU A 59 17.10 12.65 -6.82
CA LEU A 59 16.71 11.95 -8.04
C LEU A 59 17.00 10.45 -7.85
N GLY A 60 16.08 9.63 -8.34
CA GLY A 60 16.24 8.18 -8.28
C GLY A 60 15.18 7.47 -9.11
N GLU A 61 15.05 6.17 -8.84
CA GLU A 61 14.09 5.30 -9.48
C GLU A 61 13.13 4.70 -8.45
N LEU A 62 11.86 4.57 -8.82
CA LEU A 62 10.85 3.87 -8.05
C LEU A 62 10.52 2.56 -8.74
N PHE A 63 10.61 1.46 -8.00
CA PHE A 63 10.32 0.12 -8.51
C PHE A 63 9.14 -0.50 -7.78
N ALA A 64 8.25 -1.14 -8.53
CA ALA A 64 7.24 -2.04 -7.99
C ALA A 64 7.24 -3.34 -8.78
N LYS A 65 7.12 -4.46 -8.08
CA LYS A 65 6.97 -5.76 -8.74
C LYS A 65 5.70 -5.77 -9.56
N VAL A 66 5.76 -6.34 -10.75
CA VAL A 66 4.59 -6.53 -11.62
C VAL A 66 3.46 -7.21 -10.84
N SER A 67 3.79 -8.27 -10.09
CA SER A 67 2.80 -8.99 -9.27
C SER A 67 2.17 -8.16 -8.16
N ASP A 68 2.90 -7.18 -7.61
CA ASP A 68 2.42 -6.31 -6.54
C ASP A 68 1.46 -5.27 -7.13
N CYS A 69 1.78 -4.74 -8.32
CA CYS A 69 0.89 -3.89 -9.09
C CYS A 69 -0.42 -4.58 -9.46
N GLU A 70 -0.34 -5.82 -9.98
CA GLU A 70 -1.51 -6.63 -10.29
C GLU A 70 -2.39 -6.88 -9.05
N ARG A 71 -1.79 -7.20 -7.90
CA ARG A 71 -2.54 -7.35 -6.63
C ARG A 71 -3.04 -6.01 -6.06
N GLY A 72 -2.39 -4.91 -6.41
CA GLY A 72 -2.70 -3.57 -5.89
C GLY A 72 -2.25 -3.33 -4.46
N GLU A 73 -1.23 -4.07 -4.04
CA GLU A 73 -0.58 -3.97 -2.73
C GLU A 73 0.74 -4.75 -2.75
N GLY A 74 1.71 -4.27 -1.96
CA GLY A 74 3.04 -4.86 -1.88
C GLY A 74 4.07 -3.82 -1.46
N LEU A 75 5.27 -3.91 -2.02
CA LEU A 75 6.37 -3.00 -1.73
C LEU A 75 6.64 -2.05 -2.91
N ILE A 76 6.85 -0.78 -2.58
CA ILE A 76 7.50 0.18 -3.48
C ILE A 76 8.95 0.35 -3.00
N TYR A 77 9.89 0.18 -3.91
CA TYR A 77 11.31 0.34 -3.64
C TYR A 77 11.79 1.68 -4.16
N TYR A 78 12.59 2.37 -3.36
CA TYR A 78 13.38 3.52 -3.76
C TYR A 78 14.76 3.01 -4.14
N ALA A 79 15.25 3.43 -5.29
CA ALA A 79 16.55 3.05 -5.78
C ALA A 79 17.32 4.27 -6.27
N ASN A 80 18.65 4.16 -6.24
CA ASN A 80 19.50 5.12 -6.92
C ASN A 80 19.37 4.97 -8.46
N MET A 81 20.00 5.87 -9.23
CA MET A 81 19.95 5.83 -10.70
C MET A 81 20.67 4.62 -11.32
N ASP A 82 21.37 3.80 -10.52
CA ASP A 82 21.97 2.53 -10.96
C ASP A 82 21.02 1.34 -10.74
N GLY A 83 19.78 1.58 -10.28
CA GLY A 83 18.80 0.55 -9.97
C GLY A 83 19.09 -0.24 -8.68
N LYS A 84 19.92 0.30 -7.77
CA LYS A 84 20.19 -0.32 -6.46
C LYS A 84 19.23 0.18 -5.40
N ALA A 85 18.55 -0.74 -4.72
CA ALA A 85 17.60 -0.41 -3.67
C ALA A 85 18.30 0.32 -2.51
N THR A 86 17.71 1.44 -2.09
CA THR A 86 18.16 2.24 -0.93
C THR A 86 17.15 2.20 0.21
N ALA A 87 15.87 2.02 -0.10
CA ALA A 87 14.78 1.90 0.86
C ALA A 87 13.57 1.21 0.22
N HIS A 88 12.57 0.88 1.03
CA HIS A 88 11.26 0.45 0.56
C HIS A 88 10.16 0.87 1.54
N ASP A 89 8.94 0.97 1.04
CA ASP A 89 7.73 1.19 1.82
C ASP A 89 6.62 0.22 1.41
N ASP A 90 5.72 -0.07 2.34
CA ASP A 90 4.48 -0.76 2.05
C ASP A 90 3.52 0.16 1.29
N PHE A 91 2.84 -0.38 0.29
CA PHE A 91 1.77 0.31 -0.40
C PHE A 91 0.52 -0.56 -0.51
N VAL A 92 -0.62 0.14 -0.57
CA VAL A 92 -1.91 -0.41 -1.00
C VAL A 92 -2.52 0.64 -1.91
N VAL A 93 -2.98 0.24 -3.11
CA VAL A 93 -3.67 1.17 -4.01
C VAL A 93 -4.89 1.78 -3.31
N TYR A 94 -5.02 3.10 -3.39
CA TYR A 94 -5.92 3.97 -2.63
C TYR A 94 -5.63 4.00 -1.12
N GLY A 95 -4.39 3.78 -0.73
CA GLY A 95 -3.96 3.78 0.67
C GLY A 95 -3.92 5.16 1.31
N GLY A 96 -3.79 6.22 0.50
CA GLY A 96 -3.73 7.60 0.99
C GLY A 96 -2.38 7.97 1.63
N THR A 97 -1.32 7.19 1.39
CA THR A 97 0.06 7.52 1.76
C THR A 97 0.86 7.98 0.55
N ILE A 98 1.99 8.65 0.78
CA ILE A 98 2.94 9.02 -0.28
C ILE A 98 3.39 7.76 -1.03
N ALA A 99 3.82 6.72 -0.31
CA ALA A 99 4.21 5.44 -0.89
C ALA A 99 3.10 4.83 -1.78
N SER A 100 1.83 4.94 -1.36
CA SER A 100 0.69 4.48 -2.18
C SER A 100 0.54 5.29 -3.48
N ALA A 101 0.62 6.62 -3.40
CA ALA A 101 0.54 7.47 -4.59
C ALA A 101 1.70 7.24 -5.57
N LEU A 102 2.91 7.05 -5.03
CA LEU A 102 4.10 6.70 -5.81
C LEU A 102 3.92 5.33 -6.49
N ALA A 103 3.51 4.31 -5.73
CA ALA A 103 3.25 2.98 -6.26
C ALA A 103 2.13 2.97 -7.30
N GLU A 104 1.05 3.74 -7.11
CA GLU A 104 -0.02 3.91 -8.10
C GLU A 104 0.52 4.48 -9.42
N SER A 105 1.44 5.44 -9.35
CA SER A 105 2.09 6.02 -10.53
C SER A 105 3.01 5.01 -11.24
N VAL A 106 3.78 4.22 -10.48
CA VAL A 106 4.58 3.13 -11.04
C VAL A 106 3.68 2.08 -11.68
N CYS A 107 2.65 1.62 -10.99
CA CYS A 107 1.77 0.58 -11.50
C CYS A 107 0.93 1.02 -12.71
N ALA A 108 0.58 2.32 -12.81
CA ALA A 108 -0.07 2.86 -14.01
C ALA A 108 0.81 2.76 -15.26
N THR A 109 2.14 2.71 -15.09
CA THR A 109 3.09 2.50 -16.19
C THR A 109 2.97 1.08 -16.77
N LEU A 110 2.69 0.07 -15.95
CA LEU A 110 2.54 -1.31 -16.42
C LEU A 110 1.45 -1.41 -17.50
N ASP A 111 0.33 -0.73 -17.26
CA ASP A 111 -0.79 -0.67 -18.18
C ASP A 111 -0.40 0.03 -19.48
N GLN A 112 0.35 1.14 -19.39
CA GLN A 112 0.89 1.82 -20.57
C GLN A 112 1.81 0.91 -21.40
N ILE A 113 2.72 0.17 -20.75
CA ILE A 113 3.63 -0.76 -21.41
C ILE A 113 2.87 -1.91 -22.07
N ALA A 114 1.87 -2.45 -21.39
CA ALA A 114 1.05 -3.55 -21.89
C ALA A 114 0.08 -3.13 -23.01
N GLY A 115 -0.04 -1.82 -23.28
CA GLY A 115 -1.05 -1.29 -24.20
C GLY A 115 -2.48 -1.50 -23.69
N THR A 116 -2.65 -1.72 -22.38
CA THR A 116 -3.94 -1.93 -21.74
C THR A 116 -4.34 -0.68 -20.97
N THR A 117 -5.65 -0.46 -20.83
CA THR A 117 -6.18 0.55 -19.89
C THR A 117 -6.82 -0.21 -18.74
N THR A 118 -6.00 -0.84 -17.91
CA THR A 118 -6.47 -1.60 -16.74
C THR A 118 -6.60 -0.75 -15.48
N VAL A 119 -6.15 0.50 -15.49
CA VAL A 119 -6.12 1.33 -14.28
C VAL A 119 -7.56 1.66 -13.88
N ARG A 120 -8.05 0.99 -12.84
CA ARG A 120 -8.14 1.54 -11.47
C ARG A 120 -8.23 3.08 -11.37
N GLN A 121 -8.97 3.74 -12.26
CA GLN A 121 -9.08 5.20 -12.34
C GLN A 121 -10.34 5.72 -11.65
N VAL A 122 -11.30 4.84 -11.36
CA VAL A 122 -12.46 5.20 -10.53
C VAL A 122 -12.18 4.65 -9.14
N ALA A 123 -11.63 5.49 -8.26
CA ALA A 123 -11.63 5.19 -6.83
C ALA A 123 -13.10 4.98 -6.43
N PRO A 124 -13.53 3.78 -6.01
CA PRO A 124 -14.89 3.57 -5.57
C PRO A 124 -15.16 4.42 -4.33
N GLU A 125 -16.44 4.76 -4.10
CA GLU A 125 -16.95 5.24 -2.82
C GLU A 125 -16.20 4.57 -1.65
N SER A 126 -15.48 5.35 -0.83
CA SER A 126 -14.55 4.92 0.23
C SER A 126 -14.14 3.44 0.18
N MET A 127 -12.96 3.13 -0.37
CA MET A 127 -12.40 1.76 -0.43
C MET A 127 -12.12 1.11 0.92
N TRP A 128 -12.24 1.87 2.00
CA TRP A 128 -11.94 1.45 3.35
C TRP A 128 -13.22 1.45 4.19
N ILE A 129 -13.51 0.29 4.80
CA ILE A 129 -14.57 0.15 5.79
C ILE A 129 -13.92 0.35 7.15
N ASN A 130 -14.36 1.35 7.90
CA ASN A 130 -13.97 1.49 9.31
C ASN A 130 -14.55 0.32 10.09
N VAL A 131 -13.70 -0.39 10.84
CA VAL A 131 -14.10 -1.57 11.60
C VAL A 131 -13.97 -1.40 13.11
N VAL A 132 -13.04 -0.54 13.57
CA VAL A 132 -12.90 -0.21 14.99
C VAL A 132 -12.10 1.09 15.17
N GLU A 133 -12.55 1.89 16.13
CA GLU A 133 -11.86 3.07 16.64
C GLU A 133 -11.45 2.83 18.10
N THR A 134 -10.19 3.12 18.40
CA THR A 134 -9.64 3.18 19.75
C THR A 134 -9.22 4.61 20.06
N ASN A 135 -8.76 4.87 21.29
CA ASN A 135 -8.30 6.20 21.69
C ASN A 135 -7.13 6.74 20.84
N ASN A 136 -6.32 5.86 20.25
CA ASN A 136 -5.09 6.23 19.55
C ASN A 136 -5.00 5.67 18.13
N SER A 137 -6.00 4.92 17.66
CA SER A 137 -5.93 4.28 16.35
C SER A 137 -7.32 4.04 15.76
N THR A 138 -7.42 4.18 14.44
CA THR A 138 -8.58 3.72 13.68
C THR A 138 -8.14 2.63 12.73
N PHE A 139 -8.91 1.54 12.68
CA PHE A 139 -8.63 0.38 11.84
C PHE A 139 -9.68 0.23 10.76
N TYR A 140 -9.21 -0.16 9.58
CA TYR A 140 -10.04 -0.30 8.40
C TYR A 140 -9.74 -1.58 7.65
N ILE A 141 -10.76 -2.18 7.04
CA ILE A 141 -10.62 -3.28 6.08
C ILE A 141 -10.84 -2.75 4.66
N LYS A 142 -9.96 -3.12 3.73
CA LYS A 142 -10.11 -2.76 2.31
C LYS A 142 -11.27 -3.55 1.68
N LYS A 143 -12.21 -2.86 1.04
CA LYS A 143 -13.29 -3.48 0.24
C LYS A 143 -12.69 -4.40 -0.84
N GLY A 144 -13.28 -5.58 -1.01
CA GLY A 144 -12.83 -6.58 -2.01
C GLY A 144 -11.52 -7.30 -1.70
N SER A 145 -10.87 -7.01 -0.56
CA SER A 145 -9.63 -7.70 -0.15
C SER A 145 -9.88 -9.02 0.60
N ALA A 146 -11.11 -9.24 1.07
CA ALA A 146 -11.49 -10.40 1.85
C ALA A 146 -11.34 -11.69 1.04
N LYS A 147 -10.62 -12.67 1.59
CA LYS A 147 -10.39 -13.97 0.96
C LYS A 147 -10.46 -15.08 2.01
N ILE A 148 -11.11 -16.17 1.61
CA ILE A 148 -11.08 -17.42 2.38
C ILE A 148 -9.90 -18.25 1.87
N TYR A 149 -9.09 -18.74 2.80
CA TYR A 149 -8.03 -19.71 2.51
C TYR A 149 -8.02 -20.84 3.54
N ARG A 150 -7.22 -21.88 3.28
CA ARG A 150 -7.04 -23.01 4.19
C ARG A 150 -5.57 -23.16 4.55
N GLU A 151 -5.32 -23.43 5.82
CA GLU A 151 -4.00 -23.76 6.34
C GLU A 151 -4.17 -24.94 7.30
N ASN A 152 -3.43 -26.04 7.07
CA ASN A 152 -3.52 -27.27 7.87
C ASN A 152 -4.96 -27.78 8.10
N GLY A 153 -5.80 -27.68 7.06
CA GLY A 153 -7.21 -28.10 7.11
C GLY A 153 -8.17 -27.11 7.80
N VAL A 154 -7.66 -26.03 8.41
CA VAL A 154 -8.46 -24.98 9.05
C VAL A 154 -8.77 -23.87 8.04
N ARG A 155 -10.02 -23.40 7.99
CA ARG A 155 -10.44 -22.28 7.16
C ARG A 155 -10.19 -20.95 7.88
N TYR A 156 -9.64 -20.00 7.15
CA TYR A 156 -9.37 -18.63 7.61
C TYR A 156 -10.05 -17.62 6.71
N MET A 157 -10.49 -16.52 7.31
CA MET A 157 -10.87 -15.30 6.60
C MET A 157 -9.73 -14.30 6.78
N GLY A 158 -9.12 -13.88 5.68
CA GLY A 158 -8.09 -12.85 5.67
C GLY A 158 -8.54 -11.61 4.89
N ALA A 159 -8.06 -10.43 5.27
CA ALA A 159 -8.29 -9.19 4.53
C ALA A 159 -7.13 -8.20 4.70
N THR A 160 -7.04 -7.23 3.80
CA THR A 160 -6.06 -6.13 3.89
C THR A 160 -6.52 -5.11 4.93
N LEU A 161 -5.62 -4.81 5.86
CA LEU A 161 -5.82 -3.92 7.00
C LEU A 161 -5.09 -2.59 6.75
N LYS A 162 -5.75 -1.48 7.10
CA LYS A 162 -5.11 -0.18 7.29
C LYS A 162 -5.29 0.24 8.75
N SER A 163 -4.19 0.61 9.40
CA SER A 163 -4.21 1.22 10.72
C SER A 163 -3.77 2.68 10.60
N VAL A 164 -4.52 3.59 11.19
CA VAL A 164 -4.17 5.01 11.29
C VAL A 164 -3.97 5.32 12.75
N ASN A 165 -2.71 5.48 13.17
CA ASN A 165 -2.38 5.95 14.51
C ASN A 165 -2.59 7.46 14.55
N THR A 166 -3.55 7.90 15.37
CA THR A 166 -3.97 9.31 15.45
C THR A 166 -2.95 10.18 16.17
N ASN A 167 -2.20 9.62 17.11
CA ASN A 167 -1.17 10.34 17.88
C ASN A 167 0.09 10.59 17.05
N GLU A 168 0.50 9.61 16.26
CA GLU A 168 1.71 9.67 15.43
C GLU A 168 1.43 10.20 14.02
N ASN A 169 0.16 10.36 13.67
CA ASN A 169 -0.27 10.66 12.29
C ASN A 169 0.37 9.69 11.27
N ARG A 170 0.49 8.42 11.67
CA ARG A 170 1.12 7.36 10.88
C ARG A 170 0.06 6.41 10.37
N THR A 171 0.12 6.11 9.07
CA THR A 171 -0.71 5.07 8.45
C THR A 171 0.17 3.87 8.14
N THR A 172 -0.24 2.68 8.57
CA THR A 172 0.42 1.41 8.26
C THR A 172 -0.55 0.48 7.55
N PHE A 173 0.01 -0.38 6.70
CA PHE A 173 -0.74 -1.42 6.00
C PHE A 173 -0.28 -2.79 6.46
N GLY A 174 -1.20 -3.73 6.42
CA GLY A 174 -0.91 -5.11 6.72
C GLY A 174 -2.07 -5.98 6.33
N LYS A 175 -2.12 -7.16 6.89
CA LYS A 175 -3.19 -8.13 6.69
C LYS A 175 -3.59 -8.70 8.03
N ALA A 176 -4.87 -8.96 8.19
CA ALA A 176 -5.39 -9.62 9.37
C ALA A 176 -6.13 -10.88 8.91
N SER A 177 -6.07 -11.93 9.72
CA SER A 177 -6.81 -13.15 9.49
C SER A 177 -7.33 -13.77 10.78
N ILE A 178 -8.48 -14.44 10.70
CA ILE A 178 -9.08 -15.16 11.82
C ILE A 178 -9.62 -16.51 11.34
N SER A 179 -9.52 -17.52 12.19
CA SER A 179 -10.02 -18.85 11.87
C SER A 179 -11.55 -18.92 11.97
N GLU A 180 -12.18 -19.73 11.12
CA GLU A 180 -13.63 -19.99 11.20
C GLU A 180 -14.01 -20.56 12.58
N ARG A 181 -13.11 -21.34 13.20
CA ARG A 181 -13.29 -21.88 14.55
C ARG A 181 -13.34 -20.76 15.60
N SER A 182 -12.44 -19.79 15.52
CA SER A 182 -12.41 -18.65 16.45
C SER A 182 -13.68 -17.81 16.34
N CYS A 183 -14.21 -17.65 15.13
CA CYS A 183 -15.49 -16.98 14.93
C CYS A 183 -16.68 -17.75 15.54
N LYS A 184 -16.73 -19.08 15.37
CA LYS A 184 -17.79 -19.92 15.95
C LYS A 184 -17.74 -19.97 17.48
N ASN A 185 -16.54 -19.94 18.04
CA ASN A 185 -16.33 -19.95 19.48
C ASN A 185 -16.45 -18.55 20.09
N GLU A 186 -16.58 -17.50 19.28
CA GLU A 186 -16.57 -16.09 19.69
C GLU A 186 -15.29 -15.67 20.45
N GLN A 187 -14.23 -16.48 20.33
CA GLN A 187 -12.92 -16.26 20.94
C GLN A 187 -11.82 -17.04 20.21
N GLY A 188 -10.57 -16.57 20.29
CA GLY A 188 -9.41 -17.23 19.70
C GLY A 188 -8.29 -16.24 19.42
N GLU A 189 -7.74 -16.28 18.21
CA GLU A 189 -6.64 -15.40 17.80
C GLU A 189 -6.95 -14.73 16.45
N VAL A 190 -6.63 -13.44 16.35
CA VAL A 190 -6.39 -12.77 15.06
C VAL A 190 -4.89 -12.84 14.79
N PHE A 191 -4.53 -13.28 13.59
CA PHE A 191 -3.16 -13.21 13.09
C PHE A 191 -2.98 -11.98 12.22
N TYR A 192 -1.92 -11.22 12.48
CA TYR A 192 -1.52 -10.05 11.72
C TYR A 192 -0.27 -10.35 10.92
N PHE A 193 -0.20 -9.76 9.74
CA PHE A 193 0.95 -9.86 8.85
C PHE A 193 1.27 -8.49 8.29
N ASN A 194 2.55 -8.23 8.02
CA ASN A 194 2.93 -7.13 7.14
C ASN A 194 2.44 -7.42 5.69
N ILE A 195 2.51 -6.43 4.80
CA ILE A 195 1.86 -6.54 3.48
C ILE A 195 2.43 -7.66 2.61
N ASN A 196 3.70 -8.02 2.82
CA ASN A 196 4.44 -9.04 2.08
C ASN A 196 4.47 -10.41 2.79
N TYR A 197 3.78 -10.57 3.92
CA TYR A 197 3.73 -11.79 4.75
C TYR A 197 5.08 -12.24 5.36
N ALA A 198 6.11 -11.38 5.40
CA ALA A 198 7.38 -11.73 6.02
C ALA A 198 7.28 -11.79 7.56
N ASP A 199 6.46 -10.91 8.16
CA ASP A 199 6.27 -10.85 9.61
C ASP A 199 4.88 -11.36 9.97
N LYS A 200 4.79 -12.12 11.06
CA LYS A 200 3.55 -12.69 11.59
C LYS A 200 3.48 -12.48 13.09
N GLU A 201 2.39 -11.90 13.55
CA GLU A 201 2.05 -11.73 14.96
C GLU A 201 0.64 -12.25 15.22
N SER A 202 0.29 -12.54 16.48
CA SER A 202 -1.07 -12.87 16.88
C SER A 202 -1.50 -12.08 18.11
N SER A 203 -2.82 -11.90 18.25
CA SER A 203 -3.42 -11.27 19.42
C SER A 203 -4.75 -11.93 19.75
N ASN A 204 -5.08 -11.96 21.03
CA ASN A 204 -6.29 -12.61 21.54
C ASN A 204 -7.55 -11.89 21.05
N PHE A 205 -8.43 -12.66 20.43
CA PHE A 205 -9.76 -12.26 20.03
C PHE A 205 -10.77 -12.74 21.06
N VAL A 206 -11.62 -11.83 21.52
CA VAL A 206 -12.86 -12.13 22.26
C VAL A 206 -13.93 -11.19 21.74
N LYS A 207 -15.06 -11.74 21.31
CA LYS A 207 -16.22 -10.95 20.86
C LYS A 207 -16.68 -10.00 21.95
N ASP A 208 -17.04 -8.77 21.56
CA ASP A 208 -17.47 -7.68 22.46
C ASP A 208 -16.38 -7.30 23.48
N GLY A 209 -15.12 -7.69 23.26
CA GLY A 209 -14.00 -7.44 24.16
C GLY A 209 -13.50 -5.99 24.21
N GLY A 210 -14.09 -5.09 23.40
CA GLY A 210 -13.90 -3.64 23.48
C GLY A 210 -12.50 -3.12 23.09
N ASN A 211 -11.66 -3.95 22.47
CA ASN A 211 -10.32 -3.56 22.02
C ASN A 211 -10.18 -3.67 20.48
N GLY A 212 -9.07 -3.15 19.94
CA GLY A 212 -8.80 -3.15 18.50
C GLY A 212 -8.82 -4.56 17.89
N THR A 213 -8.22 -5.55 18.55
CA THR A 213 -8.21 -6.94 18.06
C THR A 213 -9.62 -7.55 18.05
N SER A 214 -10.43 -7.29 19.07
CA SER A 214 -11.84 -7.71 19.12
C SER A 214 -12.62 -7.14 17.94
N GLY A 215 -12.55 -5.83 17.71
CA GLY A 215 -13.26 -5.20 16.60
C GLY A 215 -12.82 -5.69 15.21
N ILE A 216 -11.51 -5.89 15.00
CA ILE A 216 -10.99 -6.47 13.75
C ILE A 216 -11.46 -7.92 13.58
N GLY A 217 -11.38 -8.73 14.63
CA GLY A 217 -11.82 -10.13 14.61
C GLY A 217 -13.30 -10.26 14.30
N GLU A 218 -14.16 -9.44 14.93
CA GLU A 218 -15.60 -9.40 14.65
C GLU A 218 -15.89 -9.01 13.20
N ALA A 219 -15.21 -7.99 12.69
CA ALA A 219 -15.37 -7.56 11.30
C ALA A 219 -14.97 -8.67 10.32
N LEU A 220 -13.87 -9.38 10.58
CA LEU A 220 -13.48 -10.54 9.78
C LEU A 220 -14.47 -11.70 9.91
N CYS A 221 -14.98 -11.98 11.12
CA CYS A 221 -15.98 -13.01 11.34
C CYS A 221 -17.27 -12.76 10.54
N ALA A 222 -17.71 -11.50 10.48
CA ALA A 222 -18.87 -11.09 9.70
C ALA A 222 -18.70 -11.33 8.18
N LEU A 223 -17.47 -11.45 7.67
CA LEU A 223 -17.19 -11.72 6.27
C LEU A 223 -17.34 -13.19 5.89
N PHE A 224 -17.26 -14.14 6.83
CA PHE A 224 -17.44 -15.57 6.50
C PHE A 224 -18.83 -15.90 5.93
N GLY A 225 -19.85 -15.12 6.30
CA GLY A 225 -21.23 -15.31 5.86
C GLY A 225 -21.60 -14.59 4.55
N LYS A 226 -20.74 -13.70 4.05
CA LYS A 226 -20.99 -12.98 2.79
C LYS A 226 -20.38 -13.78 1.64
N LYS A 227 -21.22 -14.31 0.74
CA LYS A 227 -20.72 -14.88 -0.53
C LYS A 227 -20.02 -13.76 -1.29
N SER A 228 -18.79 -14.04 -1.72
CA SER A 228 -17.98 -13.22 -2.64
C SER A 228 -18.68 -13.04 -3.97
#